data_AF-A0A199U9K4-F1
#
_entry.id   AF-A0A199U9K4-F1
#
_cell.length_a   1.000
_cell.length_b   1.000
_cell.length_c   1.000
_cell.angle_alpha   90.00
_cell.angle_beta   90.00
_cell.angle_gamma   90.00
#
_symmetry.space_group_name_H-M   'P 1'
#
loop_
_entity.id
_entity.type
_entity.pdbx_description
1 polymer ?
#
loop_
_entity_poly.entity_id
_entity_poly.type
_entity_poly.pdbx_seq_one_letter_code
_entity_poly.pdbx_strand_id
1 'polypeptide(L)'
;MEAMAVPGGTMYNHAPTQGPPSCSYCPWFPQKQLRFKQAHCLLRTLSTCSQPRLALHYFDIMLRDGNVRPQNHTFHFVLFACANACWNLLGRQIHCWVLKNGIILADGHIQTAVVRLYAGCNLINDARKTFDEIPLPDVVQWNVLMSGYARCNLASEALNAFRYMFVMGVEPDEFCVTTALMACAQSGALVQGKWIHEYIKKKSLEFDVFVGTALVDMYAKCGCLYMAVEVFEGMPKRNAFSWAAMIGGFAMHGHAREAIHCLERMQVEDRLKPDGVVLLGVLVACTHAGFQEEGLFLLDNMKARYGIMPRHEHYSCVVDLLCRAARWDEALALIKRMPMKPLASVWGAVLSSCRTHKNVELAELAVKELVKLDNGDITEEAAALVQLTNIYLSAEKGEKACTLRRTFGERRMNKPPGCSMIEVNGISNEFVSGDVSHKDLPQILAILELLLPDLIVG
;
A
#
# COMPACT_ATOMS: atom_id res chain seq x y z
N MET A 1 -71.55 -30.62 -26.95
CA MET A 1 -72.20 -31.81 -26.38
C MET A 1 -72.15 -31.67 -24.86
N GLU A 2 -73.27 -31.96 -24.18
CA GLU A 2 -73.37 -32.38 -22.76
C GLU A 2 -72.63 -31.52 -21.70
N ALA A 3 -73.25 -30.72 -20.82
CA ALA A 3 -74.65 -30.46 -20.45
C ALA A 3 -75.40 -31.57 -19.67
N MET A 4 -75.34 -31.51 -18.32
CA MET A 4 -76.30 -32.00 -17.30
C MET A 4 -75.88 -31.41 -15.92
N ALA A 5 -76.69 -31.28 -14.85
CA ALA A 5 -78.14 -31.06 -14.65
C ALA A 5 -78.40 -30.81 -13.13
N VAL A 6 -79.63 -30.42 -12.73
CA VAL A 6 -80.09 -30.00 -11.37
C VAL A 6 -81.58 -30.43 -11.17
N PRO A 7 -82.23 -30.44 -9.96
CA PRO A 7 -81.97 -29.63 -8.74
C PRO A 7 -82.24 -30.29 -7.34
N GLY A 8 -82.15 -29.49 -6.26
CA GLY A 8 -82.96 -29.65 -5.02
C GLY A 8 -82.20 -30.02 -3.72
N GLY A 9 -82.66 -29.64 -2.51
CA GLY A 9 -83.70 -28.66 -2.17
C GLY A 9 -84.33 -28.82 -0.77
N THR A 10 -84.40 -27.73 0.02
CA THR A 10 -85.12 -27.58 1.33
C THR A 10 -84.65 -28.47 2.50
N MET A 11 -84.76 -28.09 3.80
CA MET A 11 -85.25 -26.89 4.51
C MET A 11 -84.29 -26.62 5.72
N TYR A 12 -84.49 -25.84 6.79
CA TYR A 12 -85.65 -25.16 7.41
C TYR A 12 -85.21 -23.84 8.12
N ASN A 13 -85.93 -23.38 9.16
CA ASN A 13 -85.70 -22.07 9.82
C ASN A 13 -84.77 -22.14 11.05
N HIS A 14 -83.93 -21.10 11.27
CA HIS A 14 -84.14 -20.08 12.32
C HIS A 14 -83.01 -19.01 12.32
N ALA A 15 -83.34 -17.78 12.73
CA ALA A 15 -82.44 -16.63 12.88
C ALA A 15 -82.18 -16.35 14.40
N PRO A 16 -81.21 -15.51 14.83
CA PRO A 16 -80.46 -14.53 14.04
C PRO A 16 -78.93 -14.43 14.27
N THR A 17 -78.26 -13.72 13.34
CA THR A 17 -77.02 -12.92 13.48
C THR A 17 -76.04 -13.23 14.64
N GLN A 18 -75.05 -14.11 14.40
CA GLN A 18 -73.63 -13.86 14.74
C GLN A 18 -72.73 -14.52 13.68
N GLY A 19 -71.56 -13.92 13.40
CA GLY A 19 -70.62 -14.44 12.40
C GLY A 19 -69.68 -15.51 12.97
N PRO A 20 -69.57 -16.71 12.35
CA PRO A 20 -68.61 -17.74 12.75
C PRO A 20 -67.15 -17.36 12.41
N PRO A 21 -66.14 -18.03 13.00
CA PRO A 21 -64.96 -17.32 13.49
C PRO A 21 -63.87 -17.05 12.44
N SER A 22 -63.16 -15.93 12.65
CA SER A 22 -61.95 -15.57 11.93
C SER A 22 -60.78 -16.50 12.27
N CYS A 23 -60.44 -17.39 11.35
CA CYS A 23 -59.18 -18.13 11.41
C CYS A 23 -57.99 -17.17 11.27
N SER A 24 -57.11 -17.13 12.26
CA SER A 24 -56.07 -16.11 12.44
C SER A 24 -54.81 -16.35 11.59
N TYR A 25 -54.93 -16.19 10.27
CA TYR A 25 -53.78 -16.14 9.36
C TYR A 25 -52.86 -14.95 9.72
N CYS A 26 -51.60 -15.24 10.08
CA CYS A 26 -50.68 -14.27 10.67
C CYS A 26 -49.96 -13.39 9.61
N PRO A 27 -50.20 -12.06 9.53
CA PRO A 27 -49.64 -11.22 8.47
C PRO A 27 -48.15 -10.83 8.64
N TRP A 28 -47.52 -11.18 9.77
CA TRP A 28 -46.25 -10.59 10.20
C TRP A 28 -44.99 -11.19 9.56
N PHE A 29 -45.09 -12.33 8.90
CA PHE A 29 -43.91 -13.05 8.37
C PHE A 29 -43.20 -12.35 7.19
N PRO A 30 -43.92 -11.87 6.15
CA PRO A 30 -43.27 -11.26 4.97
C PRO A 30 -42.53 -9.96 5.29
N GLN A 31 -43.12 -9.08 6.12
CA GLN A 31 -42.52 -7.79 6.47
C GLN A 31 -41.23 -7.95 7.29
N LYS A 32 -41.14 -8.95 8.17
CA LYS A 32 -39.88 -9.24 8.89
C LYS A 32 -38.77 -9.61 7.92
N GLN A 33 -38.98 -10.58 7.02
CA GLN A 33 -37.94 -10.98 6.05
C GLN A 33 -37.47 -9.83 5.14
N LEU A 34 -38.36 -8.92 4.76
CA LEU A 34 -37.99 -7.76 3.94
C LEU A 34 -37.03 -6.82 4.69
N ARG A 35 -37.31 -6.51 5.96
CA ARG A 35 -36.42 -5.69 6.82
C ARG A 35 -35.07 -6.38 7.08
N PHE A 36 -35.06 -7.70 7.32
CA PHE A 36 -33.81 -8.47 7.46
C PHE A 36 -32.92 -8.35 6.22
N LYS A 37 -33.47 -8.58 5.02
CA LYS A 37 -32.72 -8.46 3.75
C LYS A 37 -32.20 -7.04 3.51
N GLN A 38 -33.00 -6.02 3.82
CA GLN A 38 -32.58 -4.62 3.70
C GLN A 38 -31.42 -4.28 4.66
N ALA A 39 -31.53 -4.63 5.95
CA ALA A 39 -30.48 -4.38 6.94
C ALA A 39 -29.15 -5.08 6.60
N HIS A 40 -29.21 -6.33 6.13
CA HIS A 40 -28.01 -7.08 5.74
C HIS A 40 -27.37 -6.55 4.44
N CYS A 41 -28.18 -6.09 3.48
CA CYS A 41 -27.67 -5.44 2.26
C CYS A 41 -26.99 -4.11 2.58
N LEU A 42 -27.58 -3.30 3.49
CA LEU A 42 -26.99 -2.06 3.99
C LEU A 42 -25.69 -2.30 4.77
N LEU A 43 -25.64 -3.29 5.66
CA LEU A 43 -24.40 -3.65 6.36
C LEU A 43 -23.29 -4.08 5.41
N ARG A 44 -23.62 -4.87 4.37
CA ARG A 44 -22.67 -5.25 3.31
C ARG A 44 -22.09 -4.01 2.62
N THR A 45 -22.92 -3.12 2.08
CA THR A 45 -22.45 -1.93 1.36
C THR A 45 -21.73 -0.94 2.28
N LEU A 46 -22.23 -0.70 3.49
CA LEU A 46 -21.64 0.23 4.45
C LEU A 46 -20.28 -0.24 4.99
N SER A 47 -20.02 -1.55 5.09
CA SER A 47 -18.71 -2.09 5.49
C SER A 47 -17.60 -1.79 4.47
N THR A 48 -17.97 -1.67 3.19
CA THR A 48 -17.08 -1.31 2.07
C THR A 48 -17.03 0.19 1.77
N CYS A 49 -17.88 1.00 2.41
CA CYS A 49 -17.95 2.45 2.16
C CYS A 49 -17.03 3.24 3.10
N SER A 50 -16.73 4.47 2.70
CA SER A 50 -15.93 5.47 3.45
C SER A 50 -16.57 5.98 4.75
N GLN A 51 -17.64 5.34 5.26
CA GLN A 51 -18.29 5.67 6.53
C GLN A 51 -18.58 4.41 7.38
N PRO A 52 -17.53 3.68 7.83
CA PRO A 52 -17.70 2.46 8.64
C PRO A 52 -18.47 2.70 9.96
N ARG A 53 -18.61 3.96 10.42
CA ARG A 53 -19.39 4.31 11.62
C ARG A 53 -20.88 3.99 11.47
N LEU A 54 -21.42 4.04 10.25
CA LEU A 54 -22.81 3.66 9.99
C LEU A 54 -23.04 2.15 10.16
N ALA A 55 -22.05 1.31 9.80
CA ALA A 55 -22.14 -0.14 10.03
C ALA A 55 -22.23 -0.47 11.53
N LEU A 56 -21.51 0.26 12.40
CA LEU A 56 -21.66 0.14 13.85
C LEU A 56 -23.04 0.59 14.34
N HIS A 57 -23.56 1.71 13.81
CA HIS A 57 -24.86 2.23 14.22
C HIS A 57 -26.00 1.25 13.91
N TYR A 58 -26.00 0.63 12.73
CA TYR A 58 -26.95 -0.44 12.41
C TYR A 58 -26.76 -1.70 13.26
N PHE A 59 -25.52 -2.05 13.62
CA PHE A 59 -25.25 -3.18 14.53
C PHE A 59 -25.76 -2.93 15.96
N ASP A 60 -25.58 -1.72 16.51
CA ASP A 60 -26.13 -1.28 17.79
C ASP A 60 -27.68 -1.29 17.78
N ILE A 61 -28.30 -0.85 16.68
CA ILE A 61 -29.75 -0.96 16.48
C ILE A 61 -30.21 -2.44 16.49
N MET A 62 -29.51 -3.34 15.79
CA MET A 62 -29.83 -4.78 15.79
C MET A 62 -29.72 -5.40 17.19
N LEU A 63 -28.72 -5.00 17.98
CA LEU A 63 -28.57 -5.46 19.37
C LEU A 63 -29.68 -4.93 20.30
N ARG A 64 -30.21 -3.72 20.06
CA ARG A 64 -31.25 -3.09 20.90
C ARG A 64 -32.69 -3.50 20.57
N ASP A 65 -33.02 -3.66 19.29
CA ASP A 65 -34.42 -3.92 18.85
C ASP A 65 -34.92 -5.33 19.21
N GLY A 66 -34.00 -6.27 19.51
CA GLY A 66 -34.27 -7.62 20.02
C GLY A 66 -34.93 -8.58 19.00
N ASN A 67 -35.70 -8.04 18.06
CA ASN A 67 -36.37 -8.73 16.96
C ASN A 67 -35.42 -9.17 15.84
N VAL A 68 -34.19 -8.63 15.81
CA VAL A 68 -33.21 -8.78 14.73
C VAL A 68 -31.88 -9.27 15.29
N ARG A 69 -31.77 -10.57 15.60
CA ARG A 69 -30.50 -11.17 16.05
C ARG A 69 -29.44 -11.08 14.94
N PRO A 70 -28.21 -10.62 15.24
CA PRO A 70 -27.06 -10.76 14.34
C PRO A 70 -26.85 -12.22 13.91
N GLN A 71 -26.54 -12.41 12.63
CA GLN A 71 -26.15 -13.70 12.04
C GLN A 71 -24.63 -13.72 11.83
N ASN A 72 -24.01 -14.88 11.56
CA ASN A 72 -22.56 -14.97 11.31
C ASN A 72 -22.08 -13.89 10.32
N HIS A 73 -22.73 -13.80 9.16
CA HIS A 73 -22.39 -12.84 8.11
C HIS A 73 -22.52 -11.37 8.54
N THR A 74 -23.31 -11.05 9.58
CA THR A 74 -23.32 -9.73 10.22
C THR A 74 -21.95 -9.43 10.85
N PHE A 75 -21.38 -10.39 11.60
CA PHE A 75 -20.09 -10.23 12.26
C PHE A 75 -18.93 -10.09 11.28
N HIS A 76 -18.97 -10.79 10.14
CA HIS A 76 -18.00 -10.59 9.04
C HIS A 76 -17.93 -9.11 8.64
N PHE A 77 -19.08 -8.46 8.37
CA PHE A 77 -19.11 -7.07 7.93
C PHE A 77 -18.71 -6.06 9.04
N VAL A 78 -19.05 -6.33 10.30
CA VAL A 78 -18.64 -5.43 11.40
C VAL A 78 -17.15 -5.58 11.73
N LEU A 79 -16.59 -6.79 11.68
CA LEU A 79 -15.13 -7.02 11.76
C LEU A 79 -14.39 -6.33 10.61
N PHE A 80 -14.91 -6.43 9.38
CA PHE A 80 -14.38 -5.75 8.20
C PHE A 80 -14.41 -4.21 8.34
N ALA A 81 -15.52 -3.64 8.85
CA ALA A 81 -15.62 -2.22 9.14
C ALA A 81 -14.64 -1.78 10.25
N CYS A 82 -14.45 -2.58 11.30
CA CYS A 82 -13.44 -2.34 12.34
C CYS A 82 -12.00 -2.41 11.79
N ALA A 83 -11.71 -3.30 10.84
CA ALA A 83 -10.41 -3.40 10.16
C ALA A 83 -10.11 -2.13 9.36
N ASN A 84 -11.07 -1.68 8.55
CA ASN A 84 -10.94 -0.47 7.71
C ASN A 84 -10.85 0.83 8.53
N ALA A 85 -11.34 0.82 9.78
CA ALA A 85 -11.34 1.97 10.68
C ALA A 85 -10.32 1.88 11.83
N CYS A 86 -9.47 0.85 11.84
CA CYS A 86 -8.48 0.56 12.89
C CYS A 86 -9.04 0.51 14.33
N TRP A 87 -10.28 0.03 14.51
CA TRP A 87 -10.96 0.02 15.82
C TRP A 87 -10.57 -1.16 16.71
N ASN A 88 -9.33 -1.13 17.18
CA ASN A 88 -8.70 -2.13 18.05
C ASN A 88 -9.59 -2.64 19.20
N LEU A 89 -10.17 -1.73 20.00
CA LEU A 89 -10.95 -2.12 21.19
C LEU A 89 -12.26 -2.84 20.80
N LEU A 90 -13.02 -2.28 19.86
CA LEU A 90 -14.31 -2.83 19.44
C LEU A 90 -14.13 -4.11 18.62
N GLY A 91 -13.12 -4.17 17.75
CA GLY A 91 -12.75 -5.38 17.03
C GLY A 91 -12.41 -6.52 17.99
N ARG A 92 -11.61 -6.26 19.04
CA ARG A 92 -11.31 -7.25 20.10
C ARG A 92 -12.56 -7.66 20.89
N GLN A 93 -13.47 -6.73 21.21
CA GLN A 93 -14.74 -7.07 21.86
C GLN A 93 -15.60 -8.01 20.99
N ILE A 94 -15.69 -7.75 19.69
CA ILE A 94 -16.46 -8.57 18.74
C ILE A 94 -15.79 -9.92 18.51
N HIS A 95 -14.46 -9.97 18.40
CA HIS A 95 -13.72 -11.23 18.33
C HIS A 95 -14.00 -12.11 19.57
N CYS A 96 -13.86 -11.55 20.77
CA CYS A 96 -14.21 -12.23 22.02
C CYS A 96 -15.67 -12.71 22.06
N TRP A 97 -16.59 -12.01 21.39
CA TRP A 97 -17.99 -12.41 21.30
C TRP A 97 -18.19 -13.61 20.34
N VAL A 98 -17.64 -13.58 19.13
CA VAL A 98 -17.77 -14.71 18.18
C VAL A 98 -17.03 -15.96 18.64
N LEU A 99 -15.91 -15.79 19.36
CA LEU A 99 -15.16 -16.87 20.01
C LEU A 99 -15.99 -17.53 21.13
N LYS A 100 -16.53 -16.74 22.06
CA LYS A 100 -17.36 -17.26 23.18
C LYS A 100 -18.66 -17.95 22.74
N ASN A 101 -19.17 -17.63 21.55
CA ASN A 101 -20.35 -18.28 20.97
C ASN A 101 -19.98 -19.43 20.00
N GLY A 102 -18.70 -19.81 19.89
CA GLY A 102 -18.22 -20.91 19.03
C GLY A 102 -18.30 -20.65 17.51
N ILE A 103 -18.73 -19.46 17.09
CA ILE A 103 -19.03 -19.12 15.68
C ILE A 103 -17.76 -19.20 14.82
N ILE A 104 -16.61 -18.78 15.36
CA ILE A 104 -15.33 -18.79 14.65
C ILE A 104 -14.85 -20.21 14.28
N LEU A 105 -15.29 -21.25 15.00
CA LEU A 105 -14.94 -22.64 14.69
C LEU A 105 -15.77 -23.24 13.54
N ALA A 106 -16.90 -22.61 13.21
CA ALA A 106 -17.88 -23.14 12.26
C ALA A 106 -17.99 -22.35 10.94
N ASP A 107 -17.30 -21.21 10.82
CA ASP A 107 -17.46 -20.29 9.69
C ASP A 107 -16.10 -19.71 9.25
N GLY A 108 -15.58 -20.23 8.14
CA GLY A 108 -14.30 -19.81 7.55
C GLY A 108 -14.25 -18.32 7.20
N HIS A 109 -15.38 -17.70 6.82
CA HIS A 109 -15.40 -16.26 6.55
C HIS A 109 -15.17 -15.44 7.82
N ILE A 110 -15.59 -15.94 9.00
CA ILE A 110 -15.37 -15.27 10.28
C ILE A 110 -13.90 -15.38 10.71
N GLN A 111 -13.27 -16.53 10.49
CA GLN A 111 -11.82 -16.70 10.66
C GLN A 111 -11.06 -15.69 9.78
N THR A 112 -11.38 -15.61 8.48
CA THR A 112 -10.81 -14.64 7.54
C THR A 112 -11.04 -13.19 7.97
N ALA A 113 -12.21 -12.87 8.53
CA ALA A 113 -12.53 -11.52 9.02
C ALA A 113 -11.77 -11.16 10.31
N VAL A 114 -11.50 -12.12 11.20
CA VAL A 114 -10.70 -11.92 12.42
C VAL A 114 -9.23 -11.71 12.07
N VAL A 115 -8.63 -12.54 11.20
CA VAL A 115 -7.25 -12.33 10.74
C VAL A 115 -7.14 -10.97 10.02
N ARG A 116 -8.12 -10.63 9.16
CA ARG A 116 -8.18 -9.32 8.48
C ARG A 116 -8.34 -8.14 9.44
N LEU A 117 -9.07 -8.29 10.55
CA LEU A 117 -9.15 -7.26 11.60
C LEU A 117 -7.76 -6.96 12.17
N TYR A 118 -7.06 -7.98 12.65
CA TYR A 118 -5.76 -7.78 13.30
C TYR A 118 -4.70 -7.28 12.32
N ALA A 119 -4.64 -7.82 11.09
CA ALA A 119 -3.77 -7.31 10.03
C ALA A 119 -4.11 -5.88 9.61
N GLY A 120 -5.41 -5.56 9.47
CA GLY A 120 -5.91 -4.22 9.13
C GLY A 120 -5.54 -3.16 10.18
N CYS A 121 -5.51 -3.55 11.45
CA CYS A 121 -5.10 -2.72 12.59
C CYS A 121 -3.58 -2.69 12.85
N ASN A 122 -2.74 -3.28 11.98
CA ASN A 122 -1.29 -3.48 12.18
C ASN A 122 -0.92 -4.29 13.45
N LEU A 123 -1.86 -5.07 14.01
CA LEU A 123 -1.63 -6.03 15.11
C LEU A 123 -1.21 -7.40 14.55
N ILE A 124 -0.17 -7.43 13.71
CA ILE A 124 0.20 -8.61 12.91
C ILE A 124 0.50 -9.87 13.75
N ASN A 125 1.03 -9.70 14.97
CA ASN A 125 1.28 -10.81 15.91
C ASN A 125 -0.01 -11.45 16.45
N ASP A 126 -1.13 -10.70 16.54
CA ASP A 126 -2.43 -11.27 16.88
C ASP A 126 -3.12 -11.87 15.64
N ALA A 127 -2.84 -11.33 14.46
CA ALA A 127 -3.28 -11.90 13.18
C ALA A 127 -2.65 -13.28 12.92
N ARG A 128 -1.35 -13.46 13.23
CA ARG A 128 -0.68 -14.77 13.12
C ARG A 128 -1.30 -15.80 14.07
N LYS A 129 -1.47 -15.48 15.36
CA LYS A 129 -2.10 -16.40 16.34
C LYS A 129 -3.51 -16.84 15.91
N THR A 130 -4.34 -15.88 15.49
CA THR A 130 -5.71 -16.19 15.03
C THR A 130 -5.75 -16.90 13.67
N PHE A 131 -4.64 -16.93 12.94
CA PHE A 131 -4.43 -17.79 11.78
C PHE A 131 -3.90 -19.18 12.17
N ASP A 132 -3.03 -19.29 13.19
CA ASP A 132 -2.54 -20.57 13.73
C ASP A 132 -3.67 -21.44 14.31
N GLU A 133 -4.76 -20.80 14.76
CA GLU A 133 -5.99 -21.48 15.22
C GLU A 133 -6.85 -22.06 14.07
N ILE A 134 -6.53 -21.81 12.80
CA ILE A 134 -7.26 -22.31 11.63
C ILE A 134 -6.67 -23.67 11.17
N PRO A 135 -7.41 -24.80 11.27
CA PRO A 135 -6.81 -26.12 11.05
C PRO A 135 -6.39 -26.42 9.60
N LEU A 136 -7.12 -25.86 8.63
CA LEU A 136 -6.89 -26.05 7.19
C LEU A 136 -7.14 -24.71 6.47
N PRO A 137 -6.16 -23.78 6.46
CA PRO A 137 -6.38 -22.44 5.93
C PRO A 137 -6.50 -22.42 4.40
N ASP A 138 -7.54 -21.77 3.88
CA ASP A 138 -7.76 -21.63 2.44
C ASP A 138 -6.90 -20.52 1.79
N VAL A 139 -6.91 -20.47 0.46
CA VAL A 139 -6.14 -19.48 -0.34
C VAL A 139 -6.49 -18.03 0.06
N VAL A 140 -7.75 -17.75 0.41
CA VAL A 140 -8.20 -16.41 0.81
C VAL A 140 -7.69 -16.04 2.21
N GLN A 141 -7.63 -17.01 3.12
CA GLN A 141 -7.07 -16.85 4.45
C GLN A 141 -5.55 -16.60 4.38
N TRP A 142 -4.82 -17.38 3.58
CA TRP A 142 -3.40 -17.15 3.31
C TRP A 142 -3.15 -15.77 2.70
N ASN A 143 -3.96 -15.37 1.72
CA ASN A 143 -3.87 -14.06 1.08
C ASN A 143 -4.08 -12.88 2.05
N VAL A 144 -4.99 -13.01 3.02
CA VAL A 144 -5.16 -12.01 4.08
C VAL A 144 -3.92 -11.90 4.97
N LEU A 145 -3.32 -13.03 5.36
CA LEU A 145 -2.12 -13.03 6.20
C LEU A 145 -0.91 -12.45 5.45
N MET A 146 -0.65 -12.89 4.21
CA MET A 146 0.43 -12.37 3.36
C MET A 146 0.28 -10.87 3.09
N SER A 147 -0.94 -10.40 2.79
CA SER A 147 -1.23 -8.97 2.64
C SER A 147 -0.92 -8.17 3.91
N GLY A 148 -1.21 -8.76 5.08
CA GLY A 148 -0.90 -8.17 6.38
C GLY A 148 0.60 -8.01 6.59
N TYR A 149 1.39 -9.05 6.30
CA TYR A 149 2.85 -8.98 6.38
C TYR A 149 3.44 -7.94 5.42
N ALA A 150 3.04 -7.96 4.14
CA ALA A 150 3.52 -7.00 3.13
C ALA A 150 3.18 -5.54 3.50
N ARG A 151 2.00 -5.29 4.09
CA ARG A 151 1.62 -3.97 4.65
C ARG A 151 2.43 -3.53 5.86
N CYS A 152 2.99 -4.47 6.62
CA CYS A 152 3.81 -4.20 7.80
C CYS A 152 5.31 -4.17 7.47
N ASN A 153 5.70 -4.18 6.19
CA ASN A 153 7.08 -4.32 5.69
C ASN A 153 7.78 -5.62 6.14
N LEU A 154 7.00 -6.64 6.54
CA LEU A 154 7.47 -7.95 6.98
C LEU A 154 7.59 -8.90 5.77
N ALA A 155 8.44 -8.53 4.82
CA ALA A 155 8.62 -9.24 3.55
C ALA A 155 9.07 -10.70 3.75
N SER A 156 9.98 -10.94 4.70
CA SER A 156 10.47 -12.28 5.05
C SER A 156 9.34 -13.21 5.51
N GLU A 157 8.40 -12.69 6.30
CA GLU A 157 7.25 -13.40 6.82
C GLU A 157 6.21 -13.66 5.74
N ALA A 158 6.00 -12.71 4.82
CA ALA A 158 5.15 -12.91 3.64
C ALA A 158 5.68 -14.04 2.74
N LEU A 159 7.00 -14.08 2.48
CA LEU A 159 7.65 -15.13 1.70
C LEU A 159 7.63 -16.49 2.42
N ASN A 160 7.82 -16.51 3.74
CA ASN A 160 7.70 -17.72 4.54
C ASN A 160 6.26 -18.27 4.54
N ALA A 161 5.25 -17.41 4.62
CA ALA A 161 3.85 -17.79 4.49
C ALA A 161 3.56 -18.40 3.11
N PHE A 162 3.98 -17.74 2.02
CA PHE A 162 3.85 -18.25 0.65
C PHE A 162 4.50 -19.63 0.47
N ARG A 163 5.71 -19.83 0.99
CA ARG A 163 6.39 -21.13 0.99
C ARG A 163 5.61 -22.19 1.77
N TYR A 164 4.98 -21.82 2.89
CA TYR A 164 4.22 -22.76 3.72
C TYR A 164 2.88 -23.18 3.10
N MET A 165 2.28 -22.37 2.20
CA MET A 165 1.11 -22.77 1.41
C MET A 165 1.36 -24.10 0.67
N PHE A 166 2.49 -24.19 -0.03
CA PHE A 166 2.90 -25.40 -0.75
C PHE A 166 3.14 -26.60 0.18
N VAL A 167 3.68 -26.36 1.39
CA VAL A 167 3.88 -27.42 2.41
C VAL A 167 2.53 -27.97 2.90
N MET A 168 1.51 -27.12 2.98
CA MET A 168 0.13 -27.51 3.31
C MET A 168 -0.68 -28.04 2.12
N GLY A 169 -0.07 -28.15 0.92
CA GLY A 169 -0.76 -28.57 -0.30
C GLY A 169 -1.76 -27.54 -0.85
N VAL A 170 -1.72 -26.29 -0.38
CA VAL A 170 -2.57 -25.19 -0.85
C VAL A 170 -1.90 -24.52 -2.05
N GLU A 171 -2.53 -24.60 -3.22
CA GLU A 171 -2.01 -23.98 -4.43
C GLU A 171 -2.23 -22.45 -4.40
N PRO A 172 -1.17 -21.62 -4.56
CA PRO A 172 -1.32 -20.17 -4.54
C PRO A 172 -1.89 -19.60 -5.84
N ASP A 173 -2.80 -18.63 -5.71
CA ASP A 173 -3.42 -17.87 -6.81
C ASP A 173 -2.56 -16.68 -7.29
N GLU A 174 -3.02 -15.98 -8.32
CA GLU A 174 -2.34 -14.80 -8.89
C GLU A 174 -2.12 -13.68 -7.87
N PHE A 175 -3.00 -13.57 -6.86
CA PHE A 175 -2.87 -12.59 -5.78
C PHE A 175 -1.84 -13.02 -4.74
N CYS A 176 -1.75 -14.31 -4.41
CA CYS A 176 -0.64 -14.87 -3.61
C CYS A 176 0.70 -14.58 -4.28
N VAL A 177 0.78 -14.88 -5.59
CA VAL A 177 1.98 -14.76 -6.41
C VAL A 177 2.45 -13.31 -6.52
N THR A 178 1.55 -12.38 -6.87
CA THR A 178 1.87 -10.95 -6.93
C THR A 178 2.26 -10.37 -5.56
N THR A 179 1.65 -10.83 -4.48
CA THR A 179 2.04 -10.45 -3.10
C THR A 179 3.42 -10.99 -2.71
N ALA A 180 3.76 -12.22 -3.11
CA ALA A 180 5.09 -12.80 -2.90
C ALA A 180 6.17 -12.08 -3.74
N LEU A 181 5.88 -11.75 -5.00
CA LEU A 181 6.78 -10.93 -5.84
C LEU A 181 7.00 -9.54 -5.25
N MET A 182 5.95 -8.89 -4.72
CA MET A 182 6.07 -7.61 -4.02
C MET A 182 6.97 -7.72 -2.78
N ALA A 183 6.87 -8.80 -2.01
CA ALA A 183 7.76 -9.05 -0.88
C ALA A 183 9.22 -9.25 -1.34
N CYS A 184 9.48 -10.01 -2.42
CA CYS A 184 10.82 -10.11 -3.01
C CYS A 184 11.36 -8.73 -3.44
N ALA A 185 10.50 -7.89 -4.04
CA ALA A 185 10.84 -6.55 -4.48
C ALA A 185 11.15 -5.59 -3.31
N GLN A 186 10.62 -5.85 -2.12
CA GLN A 186 10.89 -5.10 -0.88
C GLN A 186 12.20 -5.53 -0.20
N SER A 187 12.54 -6.83 -0.21
CA SER A 187 13.72 -7.38 0.49
C SER A 187 14.95 -7.62 -0.40
N GLY A 188 14.82 -7.46 -1.72
CA GLY A 188 15.87 -7.77 -2.70
C GLY A 188 16.01 -9.26 -3.01
N ALA A 189 15.05 -10.11 -2.61
CA ALA A 189 15.11 -11.58 -2.69
C ALA A 189 15.04 -12.16 -4.11
N LEU A 190 16.07 -11.92 -4.92
CA LEU A 190 16.14 -12.28 -6.35
C LEU A 190 16.05 -13.79 -6.60
N VAL A 191 16.57 -14.63 -5.70
CA VAL A 191 16.58 -16.09 -5.86
C VAL A 191 15.15 -16.64 -5.72
N GLN A 192 14.42 -16.15 -4.71
CA GLN A 192 13.03 -16.44 -4.44
C GLN A 192 12.15 -15.89 -5.56
N GLY A 193 12.40 -14.66 -6.02
CA GLY A 193 11.74 -14.06 -7.19
C GLY A 193 11.90 -14.89 -8.47
N LYS A 194 13.10 -15.41 -8.75
CA LYS A 194 13.36 -16.35 -9.86
C LYS A 194 12.62 -17.67 -9.68
N TRP A 195 12.57 -18.24 -8.47
CA TRP A 195 11.80 -19.46 -8.19
C TRP A 195 10.29 -19.26 -8.40
N ILE A 196 9.74 -18.11 -7.98
CA ILE A 196 8.35 -17.73 -8.24
C ILE A 196 8.09 -17.56 -9.74
N HIS A 197 9.03 -17.01 -10.51
CA HIS A 197 8.91 -16.90 -11.97
C HIS A 197 8.83 -18.27 -12.66
N GLU A 198 9.63 -19.25 -12.25
CA GLU A 198 9.53 -20.62 -12.79
C GLU A 198 8.21 -21.33 -12.39
N TYR A 199 7.64 -21.01 -11.22
CA TYR A 199 6.28 -21.43 -10.86
C TYR A 199 5.22 -20.78 -11.77
N ILE A 200 5.32 -19.47 -12.02
CA ILE A 200 4.44 -18.72 -12.93
C ILE A 200 4.43 -19.33 -14.34
N LYS A 201 5.60 -19.60 -14.91
CA LYS A 201 5.76 -20.28 -16.22
C LYS A 201 5.08 -21.64 -16.23
N LYS A 202 5.38 -22.48 -15.23
CA LYS A 202 4.81 -23.84 -15.09
C LYS A 202 3.28 -23.84 -14.94
N LYS A 203 2.70 -22.75 -14.46
CA LYS A 203 1.26 -22.54 -14.31
C LYS A 203 0.63 -21.67 -15.40
N SER A 204 1.42 -21.19 -16.38
CA SER A 204 1.00 -20.27 -17.44
C SER A 204 0.33 -18.98 -16.93
N LEU A 205 0.71 -18.51 -15.73
CA LEU A 205 0.19 -17.26 -15.15
C LEU A 205 0.85 -16.00 -15.74
N GLU A 206 1.90 -16.19 -16.55
CA GLU A 206 2.65 -15.15 -17.28
C GLU A 206 1.80 -14.31 -18.25
N PHE A 207 0.66 -14.84 -18.68
CA PHE A 207 -0.28 -14.12 -19.55
C PHE A 207 -1.17 -13.11 -18.79
N ASP A 208 -1.20 -13.15 -17.45
CA ASP A 208 -1.87 -12.11 -16.66
C ASP A 208 -1.03 -10.84 -16.54
N VAL A 209 -1.68 -9.69 -16.77
CA VAL A 209 -1.00 -8.39 -16.81
C VAL A 209 -0.52 -7.93 -15.43
N PHE A 210 -1.16 -8.33 -14.34
CA PHE A 210 -0.75 -7.98 -12.98
C PHE A 210 0.42 -8.86 -12.52
N VAL A 211 0.39 -10.17 -12.83
CA VAL A 211 1.51 -11.09 -12.60
C VAL A 211 2.75 -10.63 -13.37
N GLY A 212 2.61 -10.32 -14.67
CA GLY A 212 3.69 -9.76 -15.47
C GLY A 212 4.22 -8.41 -14.93
N THR A 213 3.34 -7.49 -14.53
CA THR A 213 3.73 -6.21 -13.91
C THR A 213 4.54 -6.42 -12.61
N ALA A 214 4.12 -7.37 -11.76
CA ALA A 214 4.81 -7.67 -10.52
C ALA A 214 6.18 -8.33 -10.74
N LEU A 215 6.34 -9.13 -11.80
CA LEU A 215 7.65 -9.67 -12.21
C LEU A 215 8.60 -8.57 -12.68
N VAL A 216 8.12 -7.60 -13.49
CA VAL A 216 8.91 -6.45 -13.95
C VAL A 216 9.38 -5.60 -12.76
N ASP A 217 8.47 -5.26 -11.84
CA ASP A 217 8.78 -4.49 -10.63
C ASP A 217 9.78 -5.22 -9.71
N MET A 218 9.59 -6.52 -9.50
CA MET A 218 10.48 -7.37 -8.71
C MET A 218 11.88 -7.44 -9.34
N TYR A 219 12.00 -7.78 -10.62
CA TYR A 219 13.32 -7.86 -11.26
C TYR A 219 14.04 -6.52 -11.30
N ALA A 220 13.33 -5.42 -11.54
CA ALA A 220 13.92 -4.08 -11.54
C ALA A 220 14.47 -3.68 -10.15
N LYS A 221 13.69 -3.90 -9.08
CA LYS A 221 14.10 -3.60 -7.69
C LYS A 221 15.19 -4.54 -7.17
N CYS A 222 15.15 -5.81 -7.56
CA CYS A 222 16.20 -6.80 -7.28
C CYS A 222 17.47 -6.63 -8.16
N GLY A 223 17.72 -5.45 -8.73
CA GLY A 223 18.93 -5.13 -9.49
C GLY A 223 19.06 -5.83 -10.86
N CYS A 224 18.05 -6.56 -11.32
CA CYS A 224 18.13 -7.50 -12.44
C CYS A 224 17.40 -6.97 -13.69
N LEU A 225 17.74 -5.74 -14.11
CA LEU A 225 17.00 -4.97 -15.11
C LEU A 225 16.80 -5.71 -16.45
N TYR A 226 17.76 -6.53 -16.89
CA TYR A 226 17.63 -7.27 -18.15
C TYR A 226 16.47 -8.30 -18.11
N MET A 227 16.24 -8.98 -16.97
CA MET A 227 15.09 -9.88 -16.78
C MET A 227 13.77 -9.08 -16.75
N ALA A 228 13.79 -7.86 -16.20
CA ALA A 228 12.61 -7.00 -16.20
C ALA A 228 12.20 -6.61 -17.64
N VAL A 229 13.19 -6.27 -18.49
CA VAL A 229 12.96 -6.01 -19.92
C VAL A 229 12.51 -7.27 -20.66
N GLU A 230 13.14 -8.43 -20.42
CA GLU A 230 12.75 -9.71 -21.03
C GLU A 230 11.28 -10.07 -20.74
N VAL A 231 10.87 -9.99 -19.47
CA VAL A 231 9.48 -10.23 -19.06
C VAL A 231 8.56 -9.17 -19.70
N PHE A 232 8.90 -7.89 -19.62
CA PHE A 232 8.10 -6.80 -20.14
C PHE A 232 7.84 -6.92 -21.65
N GLU A 233 8.87 -7.29 -22.43
CA GLU A 233 8.72 -7.49 -23.87
C GLU A 233 7.88 -8.74 -24.17
N GLY A 234 8.01 -9.81 -23.37
CA GLY A 234 7.18 -11.01 -23.47
C GLY A 234 5.71 -10.87 -23.07
N MET A 235 5.30 -9.77 -22.40
CA MET A 235 3.90 -9.57 -21.99
C MET A 235 2.97 -9.48 -23.21
N PRO A 236 1.92 -10.33 -23.33
CA PRO A 236 1.01 -10.33 -24.49
C PRO A 236 0.09 -9.10 -24.55
N LYS A 237 -0.03 -8.39 -23.42
CA LYS A 237 -0.80 -7.17 -23.26
C LYS A 237 -0.22 -6.35 -22.12
N ARG A 238 0.09 -5.08 -22.37
CA ARG A 238 0.62 -4.15 -21.37
C ARG A 238 -0.48 -3.18 -20.91
N ASN A 239 -0.25 -2.50 -19.79
CA ASN A 239 -1.16 -1.48 -19.26
C ASN A 239 -0.35 -0.31 -18.65
N ALA A 240 -1.02 0.73 -18.15
CA ALA A 240 -0.32 1.87 -17.56
C ALA A 240 0.58 1.49 -16.36
N PHE A 241 0.23 0.45 -15.59
CA PHE A 241 1.03 -0.03 -14.48
C PHE A 241 2.29 -0.79 -14.94
N SER A 242 2.20 -1.63 -15.98
CA SER A 242 3.38 -2.31 -16.53
C SER A 242 4.36 -1.32 -17.16
N TRP A 243 3.85 -0.31 -17.89
CA TRP A 243 4.68 0.79 -18.41
C TRP A 243 5.29 1.63 -17.28
N ALA A 244 4.54 1.97 -16.23
CA ALA A 244 5.08 2.67 -15.06
C ALA A 244 6.15 1.86 -14.31
N ALA A 245 5.97 0.54 -14.18
CA ALA A 245 6.97 -0.35 -13.57
C ALA A 245 8.27 -0.40 -14.38
N MET A 246 8.18 -0.52 -15.72
CA MET A 246 9.37 -0.54 -16.58
C MET A 246 10.09 0.82 -16.61
N ILE A 247 9.34 1.93 -16.67
CA ILE A 247 9.88 3.30 -16.60
C ILE A 247 10.53 3.55 -15.24
N GLY A 248 9.90 3.14 -14.14
CA GLY A 248 10.48 3.19 -12.79
C GLY A 248 11.74 2.34 -12.66
N GLY A 249 11.76 1.16 -13.30
CA GLY A 249 12.94 0.31 -13.40
C GLY A 249 14.12 1.01 -14.08
N PHE A 250 13.91 1.56 -15.27
CA PHE A 250 14.93 2.37 -15.94
C PHE A 250 15.35 3.59 -15.12
N ALA A 251 14.41 4.27 -14.43
CA ALA A 251 14.70 5.41 -13.57
C ALA A 251 15.62 5.07 -12.39
N MET A 252 15.36 3.97 -11.67
CA MET A 252 16.18 3.50 -10.54
C MET A 252 17.60 3.12 -10.96
N HIS A 253 17.78 2.66 -12.20
CA HIS A 253 19.07 2.26 -12.78
C HIS A 253 19.75 3.38 -13.60
N GLY A 254 19.21 4.61 -13.61
CA GLY A 254 19.81 5.76 -14.30
C GLY A 254 19.62 5.81 -15.83
N HIS A 255 18.88 4.88 -16.40
CA HIS A 255 18.60 4.73 -17.84
C HIS A 255 17.51 5.70 -18.34
N ALA A 256 17.77 7.01 -18.24
CA ALA A 256 16.76 8.03 -18.52
C ALA A 256 16.35 8.13 -20.01
N ARG A 257 17.22 7.76 -20.96
CA ARG A 257 16.87 7.76 -22.40
C ARG A 257 15.84 6.68 -22.69
N GLU A 258 16.01 5.53 -22.06
CA GLU A 258 15.16 4.35 -22.14
C GLU A 258 13.82 4.62 -21.44
N ALA A 259 13.84 5.26 -20.26
CA ALA A 259 12.63 5.72 -19.58
C ALA A 259 11.80 6.72 -20.42
N ILE A 260 12.45 7.69 -21.07
CA ILE A 260 11.81 8.62 -22.00
C ILE A 260 11.28 7.87 -23.23
N HIS A 261 12.05 6.95 -23.81
CA HIS A 261 11.62 6.18 -24.98
C HIS A 261 10.41 5.29 -24.67
N CYS A 262 10.34 4.70 -23.48
CA CYS A 262 9.15 3.97 -23.01
C CYS A 262 7.89 4.83 -22.95
N LEU A 263 7.99 6.12 -22.61
CA LEU A 263 6.86 7.06 -22.66
C LEU A 263 6.29 7.19 -24.09
N GLU A 264 7.16 7.17 -25.10
CA GLU A 264 6.77 7.25 -26.50
C GLU A 264 6.22 5.91 -27.01
N ARG A 265 6.91 4.80 -26.72
CA ARG A 265 6.45 3.44 -27.07
C ARG A 265 5.06 3.13 -26.50
N MET A 266 4.78 3.51 -25.25
CA MET A 266 3.45 3.38 -24.61
C MET A 266 2.31 3.99 -25.46
N GLN A 267 2.57 5.10 -26.14
CA GLN A 267 1.60 5.81 -26.99
C GLN A 267 1.50 5.24 -28.41
N VAL A 268 2.57 4.62 -28.92
CA VAL A 268 2.66 4.10 -30.30
C VAL A 268 2.25 2.63 -30.39
N GLU A 269 2.76 1.78 -29.51
CA GLU A 269 2.52 0.33 -29.48
C GLU A 269 1.14 0.01 -28.89
N ASP A 270 0.95 0.24 -27.59
CA ASP A 270 -0.30 -0.09 -26.88
C ASP A 270 -1.40 0.99 -27.00
N ARG A 271 -1.07 2.15 -27.60
CA ARG A 271 -1.97 3.33 -27.74
C ARG A 271 -2.52 3.86 -26.41
N LEU A 272 -1.78 3.66 -25.33
CA LEU A 272 -2.16 4.09 -23.99
C LEU A 272 -1.76 5.57 -23.80
N LYS A 273 -2.63 6.33 -23.14
CA LYS A 273 -2.27 7.69 -22.68
C LYS A 273 -1.44 7.58 -21.39
N PRO A 274 -0.27 8.23 -21.29
CA PRO A 274 0.44 8.38 -20.04
C PRO A 274 -0.45 9.00 -18.96
N ASP A 275 -0.29 8.57 -17.72
CA ASP A 275 -0.92 9.18 -16.56
C ASP A 275 0.10 9.98 -15.72
N GLY A 276 -0.33 10.50 -14.57
CA GLY A 276 0.58 11.24 -13.67
C GLY A 276 1.69 10.38 -13.07
N VAL A 277 1.47 9.07 -12.88
CA VAL A 277 2.47 8.16 -12.30
C VAL A 277 3.55 7.85 -13.34
N VAL A 278 3.14 7.56 -14.58
CA VAL A 278 4.04 7.38 -15.73
C VAL A 278 4.91 8.62 -15.95
N LEU A 279 4.29 9.81 -15.99
CA LEU A 279 5.03 11.07 -16.18
C LEU A 279 5.96 11.40 -15.00
N LEU A 280 5.55 11.11 -13.76
CA LEU A 280 6.41 11.23 -12.58
C LEU A 280 7.63 10.29 -12.68
N GLY A 281 7.44 9.05 -13.12
CA GLY A 281 8.53 8.08 -13.32
C GLY A 281 9.60 8.57 -14.29
N VAL A 282 9.20 9.20 -15.40
CA VAL A 282 10.14 9.81 -16.36
C VAL A 282 10.85 11.03 -15.76
N LEU A 283 10.14 11.90 -15.01
CA LEU A 283 10.77 13.02 -14.30
C LEU A 283 11.79 12.55 -13.26
N VAL A 284 11.51 11.45 -12.54
CA VAL A 284 12.46 10.80 -11.62
C VAL A 284 13.67 10.26 -12.38
N ALA A 285 13.49 9.62 -13.53
CA ALA A 285 14.59 9.18 -14.39
C ALA A 285 15.51 10.36 -14.80
N CYS A 286 14.91 11.46 -15.27
CA CYS A 286 15.66 12.69 -15.58
C CYS A 286 16.39 13.26 -14.36
N THR A 287 15.79 13.18 -13.17
CA THR A 287 16.36 13.63 -11.89
C THR A 287 17.59 12.82 -11.49
N HIS A 288 17.62 11.51 -11.79
CA HIS A 288 18.76 10.64 -11.50
C HIS A 288 19.88 10.75 -12.55
N ALA A 289 19.54 10.86 -13.85
CA ALA A 289 20.52 10.98 -14.93
C ALA A 289 21.01 12.40 -15.20
N GLY A 290 20.40 13.42 -14.59
CA GLY A 290 20.76 14.83 -14.78
C GLY A 290 20.31 15.41 -16.12
N PHE A 291 19.12 15.04 -16.61
CA PHE A 291 18.56 15.51 -17.88
C PHE A 291 17.66 16.74 -17.65
N GLN A 292 18.26 17.92 -17.44
CA GLN A 292 17.52 19.11 -16.97
C GLN A 292 16.54 19.64 -18.03
N GLU A 293 16.92 19.62 -19.31
CA GLU A 293 16.13 20.18 -20.40
C GLU A 293 14.90 19.31 -20.67
N GLU A 294 15.06 17.99 -20.74
CA GLU A 294 13.99 17.03 -20.92
C GLU A 294 13.03 17.02 -19.72
N GLY A 295 13.54 17.14 -18.50
CA GLY A 295 12.72 17.24 -17.28
C GLY A 295 11.88 18.51 -17.22
N LEU A 296 12.47 19.68 -17.54
CA LEU A 296 11.76 20.96 -17.65
C LEU A 296 10.71 20.93 -18.78
N PHE A 297 11.12 20.46 -19.97
CA PHE A 297 10.25 20.35 -21.13
C PHE A 297 9.05 19.45 -20.84
N LEU A 298 9.26 18.31 -20.18
CA LEU A 298 8.19 17.39 -19.84
C LEU A 298 7.19 18.00 -18.85
N LEU A 299 7.67 18.70 -17.81
CA LEU A 299 6.85 19.38 -16.82
C LEU A 299 5.96 20.47 -17.45
N ASP A 300 6.54 21.35 -18.26
CA ASP A 300 5.80 22.47 -18.86
C ASP A 300 4.83 22.01 -19.95
N ASN A 301 5.10 20.87 -20.60
CA ASN A 301 4.20 20.27 -21.59
C ASN A 301 3.17 19.29 -21.00
N MET A 302 3.19 18.95 -19.70
CA MET A 302 2.24 17.99 -19.11
C MET A 302 0.78 18.31 -19.45
N LYS A 303 0.40 19.59 -19.29
CA LYS A 303 -0.97 20.06 -19.55
C LYS A 303 -1.29 20.11 -21.04
N ALA A 304 -0.34 20.55 -21.87
CA ALA A 304 -0.57 20.79 -23.29
C ALA A 304 -0.56 19.48 -24.12
N ARG A 305 0.39 18.58 -23.86
CA ARG A 305 0.58 17.32 -24.62
C ARG A 305 -0.25 16.16 -24.06
N TYR A 306 -0.43 16.08 -22.74
CA TYR A 306 -1.09 14.93 -22.09
C TYR A 306 -2.41 15.28 -21.38
N GLY A 307 -2.77 16.56 -21.25
CA GLY A 307 -3.96 17.01 -20.53
C GLY A 307 -3.84 16.91 -19.00
N ILE A 308 -2.65 16.63 -18.48
CA ILE A 308 -2.41 16.37 -17.05
C ILE A 308 -1.94 17.64 -16.36
N MET A 309 -2.60 18.02 -15.27
CA MET A 309 -2.14 19.12 -14.41
C MET A 309 -0.94 18.68 -13.56
N PRO A 310 0.18 19.42 -13.58
CA PRO A 310 1.28 19.20 -12.64
C PRO A 310 0.80 19.25 -11.17
N ARG A 311 1.25 18.28 -10.37
CA ARG A 311 1.04 18.22 -8.92
C ARG A 311 2.35 18.53 -8.19
N HIS A 312 2.29 18.61 -6.86
CA HIS A 312 3.46 18.86 -6.03
C HIS A 312 4.59 17.83 -6.26
N GLU A 313 4.28 16.57 -6.57
CA GLU A 313 5.29 15.54 -6.90
C GLU A 313 6.13 15.94 -8.13
N HIS A 314 5.47 16.29 -9.24
CA HIS A 314 6.14 16.65 -10.50
C HIS A 314 7.03 17.89 -10.35
N TYR A 315 6.55 18.92 -9.63
CA TYR A 315 7.37 20.09 -9.30
C TYR A 315 8.54 19.73 -8.38
N SER A 316 8.35 18.85 -7.39
CA SER A 316 9.41 18.44 -6.46
C SER A 316 10.55 17.74 -7.18
N CYS A 317 10.27 16.87 -8.16
CA CYS A 317 11.30 16.20 -8.94
C CYS A 317 12.10 17.18 -9.81
N VAL A 318 11.45 18.12 -10.50
CA VAL A 318 12.18 19.10 -11.34
C VAL A 318 12.94 20.13 -10.49
N VAL A 319 12.46 20.48 -9.30
CA VAL A 319 13.24 21.27 -8.33
C VAL A 319 14.47 20.49 -7.85
N ASP A 320 14.34 19.20 -7.52
CA ASP A 320 15.49 18.34 -7.16
C ASP A 320 16.51 18.27 -8.31
N LEU A 321 16.06 18.01 -9.53
CA LEU A 321 16.87 18.00 -10.76
C LEU A 321 17.66 19.30 -10.98
N LEU A 322 17.01 20.47 -10.82
CA LEU A 322 17.67 21.77 -10.96
C LEU A 322 18.63 22.06 -9.80
N CYS A 323 18.27 21.73 -8.56
CA CYS A 323 19.12 21.91 -7.39
C CYS A 323 20.35 20.98 -7.39
N ARG A 324 20.20 19.73 -7.85
CA ARG A 324 21.33 18.82 -8.10
C ARG A 324 22.29 19.38 -9.15
N ALA A 325 21.75 20.01 -10.19
CA ALA A 325 22.52 20.71 -11.23
C ALA A 325 23.02 22.10 -10.82
N ALA A 326 22.84 22.53 -9.56
CA ALA A 326 23.17 23.86 -9.04
C ALA A 326 22.54 25.05 -9.81
N ARG A 327 21.43 24.83 -10.53
CA ARG A 327 20.66 25.85 -11.27
C ARG A 327 19.68 26.56 -10.33
N TRP A 328 20.23 27.21 -9.31
CA TRP A 328 19.48 27.74 -8.15
C TRP A 328 18.40 28.76 -8.51
N ASP A 329 18.71 29.71 -9.40
CA ASP A 329 17.77 30.76 -9.81
C ASP A 329 16.56 30.18 -10.55
N GLU A 330 16.77 29.17 -11.39
CA GLU A 330 15.72 28.45 -12.10
C GLU A 330 14.87 27.59 -11.15
N ALA A 331 15.50 26.93 -10.17
CA ALA A 331 14.78 26.20 -9.13
C ALA A 331 13.89 27.14 -8.31
N LEU A 332 14.42 28.30 -7.89
CA LEU A 332 13.67 29.33 -7.16
C LEU A 332 12.59 30.00 -8.02
N ALA A 333 12.82 30.19 -9.32
CA ALA A 333 11.81 30.67 -10.27
C ALA A 333 10.70 29.63 -10.46
N LEU A 334 11.03 28.34 -10.53
CA LEU A 334 10.08 27.25 -10.63
C LEU A 334 9.19 27.14 -9.38
N ILE A 335 9.78 27.24 -8.18
CA ILE A 335 9.05 27.29 -6.91
C ILE A 335 8.07 28.49 -6.88
N LYS A 336 8.49 29.67 -7.37
CA LYS A 336 7.62 30.86 -7.51
C LYS A 336 6.53 30.70 -8.58
N ARG A 337 6.75 29.86 -9.60
CA ARG A 337 5.81 29.54 -10.69
C ARG A 337 4.78 28.46 -10.31
N MET A 338 4.91 27.80 -9.16
CA MET A 338 3.97 26.77 -8.72
C MET A 338 2.55 27.33 -8.53
N PRO A 339 1.50 26.71 -9.13
CA PRO A 339 0.10 27.12 -8.96
C PRO A 339 -0.49 26.69 -7.60
N MET A 340 0.31 26.11 -6.71
CA MET A 340 -0.05 25.72 -5.35
C MET A 340 1.08 26.09 -4.38
N LYS A 341 0.76 26.27 -3.09
CA LYS A 341 1.79 26.49 -2.05
C LYS A 341 2.75 25.28 -2.03
N PRO A 342 4.09 25.49 -2.06
CA PRO A 342 5.05 24.39 -1.96
C PRO A 342 4.86 23.57 -0.67
N LEU A 343 5.06 22.26 -0.77
CA LEU A 343 5.01 21.33 0.37
C LEU A 343 6.41 21.01 0.90
N ALA A 344 6.48 20.30 2.04
CA ALA A 344 7.73 19.92 2.67
C ALA A 344 8.68 19.13 1.75
N SER A 345 8.15 18.30 0.84
CA SER A 345 8.94 17.57 -0.16
C SER A 345 9.78 18.48 -1.05
N VAL A 346 9.24 19.62 -1.50
CA VAL A 346 9.92 20.56 -2.39
C VAL A 346 11.10 21.23 -1.66
N TRP A 347 10.89 21.69 -0.42
CA TRP A 347 11.96 22.28 0.38
C TRP A 347 12.97 21.25 0.90
N GLY A 348 12.54 20.00 1.12
CA GLY A 348 13.41 18.88 1.44
C GLY A 348 14.37 18.53 0.29
N ALA A 349 13.90 18.56 -0.96
CA ALA A 349 14.75 18.41 -2.14
C ALA A 349 15.81 19.53 -2.25
N VAL A 350 15.39 20.79 -2.06
CA VAL A 350 16.31 21.94 -1.99
C VAL A 350 17.36 21.74 -0.89
N LEU A 351 16.94 21.40 0.33
CA LEU A 351 17.83 21.21 1.48
C LEU A 351 18.83 20.06 1.28
N SER A 352 18.37 18.93 0.73
CA SER A 352 19.21 17.77 0.40
C SER A 352 20.29 18.12 -0.63
N SER A 353 19.95 18.92 -1.64
CA SER A 353 20.90 19.41 -2.65
C SER A 353 21.85 20.48 -2.12
N CYS A 354 21.39 21.35 -1.21
CA CYS A 354 22.25 22.35 -0.56
C CYS A 354 23.37 21.72 0.27
N ARG A 355 23.18 20.49 0.77
CA ARG A 355 24.23 19.69 1.43
C ARG A 355 25.31 19.23 0.47
N THR A 356 24.96 18.80 -0.74
CA THR A 356 25.95 18.42 -1.77
C THR A 356 26.80 19.62 -2.19
N HIS A 357 26.16 20.78 -2.37
CA HIS A 357 26.78 21.99 -2.90
C HIS A 357 27.22 23.02 -1.84
N LYS A 358 27.19 22.65 -0.54
CA LYS A 358 27.51 23.51 0.62
C LYS A 358 26.78 24.87 0.65
N ASN A 359 25.61 25.00 -0.01
CA ASN A 359 24.88 26.26 -0.10
C ASN A 359 24.12 26.57 1.20
N VAL A 360 24.79 27.28 2.11
CA VAL A 360 24.27 27.58 3.45
C VAL A 360 23.06 28.51 3.42
N GLU A 361 23.03 29.52 2.55
CA GLU A 361 21.97 30.54 2.54
C GLU A 361 20.63 29.95 2.05
N LEU A 362 20.69 29.12 1.00
CA LEU A 362 19.51 28.44 0.50
C LEU A 362 19.05 27.31 1.44
N ALA A 363 19.95 26.70 2.22
CA ALA A 363 19.59 25.78 3.30
C ALA A 363 18.89 26.50 4.47
N GLU A 364 19.38 27.67 4.90
CA GLU A 364 18.74 28.51 5.92
C GLU A 364 17.33 28.95 5.47
N LEU A 365 17.14 29.26 4.18
CA LEU A 365 15.82 29.53 3.60
C LEU A 365 14.91 28.29 3.58
N ALA A 366 15.41 27.13 3.12
CA ALA A 366 14.62 25.92 3.02
C ALA A 366 14.09 25.45 4.39
N VAL A 367 14.93 25.47 5.43
CA VAL A 367 14.50 25.16 6.80
C VAL A 367 13.48 26.18 7.31
N LYS A 368 13.66 27.47 7.02
CA LYS A 368 12.72 28.51 7.41
C LYS A 368 11.32 28.34 6.79
N GLU A 369 11.23 27.85 5.56
CA GLU A 369 9.93 27.54 4.94
C GLU A 369 9.37 26.18 5.38
N LEU A 370 10.20 25.18 5.69
CA LEU A 370 9.75 23.92 6.31
C LEU A 370 9.07 24.16 7.66
N VAL A 371 9.69 24.93 8.55
CA VAL A 371 9.14 25.29 9.89
C VAL A 371 7.87 26.14 9.81
N LYS A 372 7.57 26.76 8.66
CA LYS A 372 6.29 27.46 8.38
C LYS A 372 5.21 26.59 7.74
N LEU A 373 5.56 25.38 7.30
CA LEU A 373 4.64 24.42 6.68
C LEU A 373 4.18 23.37 7.69
N ASP A 374 5.04 23.06 8.67
CA ASP A 374 4.69 22.26 9.83
C ASP A 374 3.62 22.95 10.71
N ASN A 375 2.76 22.13 11.32
CA ASN A 375 1.73 22.53 12.29
C ASN A 375 2.11 22.18 13.75
N GLY A 376 3.37 21.81 14.01
CA GLY A 376 3.90 21.41 15.31
C GLY A 376 4.31 19.94 15.43
N ASP A 377 4.50 19.23 14.30
CA ASP A 377 5.12 17.91 14.30
C ASP A 377 6.65 18.03 14.39
N ILE A 378 7.10 17.98 15.64
CA ILE A 378 8.49 18.01 16.09
C ILE A 378 9.40 17.04 15.29
N THR A 379 8.87 15.98 14.68
CA THR A 379 9.68 14.97 13.96
C THR A 379 10.20 15.46 12.60
N GLU A 380 9.42 16.21 11.82
CA GLU A 380 9.90 16.79 10.54
C GLU A 380 10.79 18.01 10.78
N GLU A 381 10.47 18.84 11.79
CA GLU A 381 11.37 19.93 12.23
C GLU A 381 12.75 19.36 12.62
N ALA A 382 12.78 18.27 13.41
CA ALA A 382 14.02 17.61 13.81
C ALA A 382 14.85 17.16 12.60
N ALA A 383 14.24 16.52 11.60
CA ALA A 383 14.93 16.05 10.41
C ALA A 383 15.57 17.20 9.61
N ALA A 384 14.84 18.31 9.43
CA ALA A 384 15.33 19.50 8.73
C ALA A 384 16.50 20.18 9.47
N LEU A 385 16.40 20.32 10.80
CA LEU A 385 17.45 20.91 11.64
C LEU A 385 18.72 20.05 11.70
N VAL A 386 18.59 18.72 11.69
CA VAL A 386 19.74 17.80 11.57
C VAL A 386 20.45 17.97 10.23
N GLN A 387 19.71 18.11 9.11
CA GLN A 387 20.35 18.37 7.82
C GLN A 387 21.08 19.72 7.81
N LEU A 388 20.46 20.82 8.26
CA LEU A 388 21.11 22.13 8.34
C LEU A 388 22.36 22.12 9.24
N THR A 389 22.34 21.37 10.35
CA THR A 389 23.52 21.15 11.21
C THR A 389 24.68 20.52 10.43
N ASN A 390 24.40 19.50 9.61
CA ASN A 390 25.41 18.85 8.79
C ASN A 390 25.92 19.77 7.66
N ILE A 391 25.05 20.62 7.10
CA ILE A 391 25.41 21.64 6.10
C ILE A 391 26.38 22.66 6.71
N TYR A 392 26.08 23.21 7.89
CA TYR A 392 26.99 24.11 8.61
C TYR A 392 28.37 23.48 8.88
N LEU A 393 28.42 22.21 9.28
CA LEU A 393 29.69 21.50 9.48
C LEU A 393 30.45 21.31 8.15
N SER A 394 29.77 20.92 7.08
CA SER A 394 30.39 20.76 5.75
C SER A 394 30.94 22.08 5.18
N ALA A 395 30.38 23.22 5.61
CA ALA A 395 30.78 24.57 5.25
C ALA A 395 31.60 25.28 6.35
N GLU A 396 32.21 24.53 7.28
CA GLU A 396 33.13 25.00 8.33
C GLU A 396 32.55 26.01 9.35
N LYS A 397 31.22 26.24 9.34
CA LYS A 397 30.49 27.13 10.25
C LYS A 397 30.18 26.45 11.58
N GLY A 398 31.22 25.97 12.25
CA GLY A 398 31.14 25.14 13.48
C GLY A 398 30.32 25.76 14.61
N GLU A 399 30.42 27.08 14.83
CA GLU A 399 29.64 27.77 15.87
C GLU A 399 28.13 27.72 15.63
N LYS A 400 27.68 27.92 14.38
CA LYS A 400 26.26 27.78 14.02
C LYS A 400 25.78 26.34 14.25
N ALA A 401 26.57 25.33 13.89
CA ALA A 401 26.26 23.93 14.13
C ALA A 401 26.17 23.58 15.63
N CYS A 402 27.12 24.03 16.44
CA CYS A 402 27.12 23.83 17.89
C CYS A 402 25.95 24.53 18.57
N THR A 403 25.56 25.72 18.10
CA THR A 403 24.40 26.46 18.60
C THR A 403 23.11 25.69 18.31
N LEU A 404 22.92 25.25 17.05
CA LEU A 404 21.73 24.50 16.65
C LEU A 404 21.59 23.16 17.39
N ARG A 405 22.71 22.47 17.65
CA ARG A 405 22.74 21.23 18.45
C ARG A 405 22.33 21.41 19.91
N ARG A 406 22.61 22.55 20.54
CA ARG A 406 22.16 22.83 21.93
C ARG A 406 20.64 22.94 21.98
N THR A 407 20.06 23.78 21.12
CA THR A 407 18.60 23.94 20.98
C THR A 407 17.90 22.63 20.62
N PHE A 408 18.57 21.76 19.85
CA PHE A 408 18.07 20.42 19.52
C PHE A 408 17.95 19.51 20.76
N GLY A 409 18.98 19.49 21.61
CA GLY A 409 18.99 18.71 22.86
C GLY A 409 18.01 19.24 23.91
N GLU A 410 17.90 20.56 24.04
CA GLU A 410 16.95 21.24 24.92
C GLU A 410 15.49 20.87 24.61
N ARG A 411 15.16 20.68 23.32
CA ARG A 411 13.83 20.25 22.84
C ARG A 411 13.57 18.74 22.93
N ARG A 412 14.53 17.92 23.40
CA ARG A 412 14.42 16.44 23.50
C ARG A 412 14.04 15.73 22.19
N MET A 413 14.52 16.22 21.05
CA MET A 413 14.24 15.60 19.76
C MET A 413 15.09 14.35 19.56
N ASN A 414 14.46 13.19 19.33
CA ASN A 414 15.15 11.91 19.10
C ASN A 414 15.39 11.68 17.60
N LYS A 415 16.61 11.26 17.24
CA LYS A 415 16.96 10.86 15.87
C LYS A 415 16.59 9.38 15.65
N PRO A 416 15.67 9.02 14.75
CA PRO A 416 15.53 7.64 14.30
C PRO A 416 16.79 7.21 13.52
N PRO A 417 17.34 6.00 13.74
CA PRO A 417 18.41 5.48 12.90
C PRO A 417 17.89 5.24 11.48
N GLY A 418 18.75 5.46 10.49
CA GLY A 418 18.53 4.96 9.13
C GLY A 418 19.13 3.57 9.01
N CYS A 419 18.39 2.64 8.41
CA CYS A 419 18.82 1.28 8.12
C CYS A 419 18.79 0.99 6.62
N SER A 420 19.50 -0.07 6.24
CA SER A 420 19.46 -0.72 4.93
C SER A 420 19.36 -2.23 5.15
N MET A 421 18.73 -2.98 4.25
CA MET A 421 18.46 -4.40 4.47
C MET A 421 18.72 -5.22 3.21
N ILE A 422 19.34 -6.38 3.36
CA ILE A 422 19.64 -7.33 2.28
C ILE A 422 19.38 -8.77 2.74
N GLU A 423 18.66 -9.51 1.91
CA GLU A 423 18.37 -10.93 2.13
C GLU A 423 19.41 -11.84 1.48
N VAL A 424 19.90 -12.81 2.25
CA VAL A 424 20.93 -13.79 1.84
C VAL A 424 20.52 -15.18 2.34
N ASN A 425 20.41 -16.15 1.43
CA ASN A 425 20.14 -17.57 1.73
C ASN A 425 18.87 -17.85 2.57
N GLY A 426 17.84 -17.01 2.43
CA GLY A 426 16.58 -17.04 3.18
C GLY A 426 16.58 -16.24 4.47
N ILE A 427 17.63 -15.46 4.75
CA ILE A 427 17.82 -14.68 5.99
C ILE A 427 17.95 -13.20 5.62
N SER A 428 17.05 -12.37 6.12
CA SER A 428 17.12 -10.92 5.96
C SER A 428 18.05 -10.31 7.01
N ASN A 429 19.03 -9.54 6.56
CA ASN A 429 20.04 -8.90 7.41
C ASN A 429 19.88 -7.39 7.33
N GLU A 430 19.58 -6.75 8.46
CA GLU A 430 19.47 -5.30 8.59
C GLU A 430 20.85 -4.72 8.99
N PHE A 431 21.16 -3.54 8.45
CA PHE A 431 22.41 -2.82 8.67
C PHE A 431 22.09 -1.37 9.07
N VAL A 432 22.56 -0.96 10.25
CA VAL A 432 22.43 0.43 10.73
C VAL A 432 23.79 1.13 10.68
N SER A 433 23.80 2.44 10.49
CA SER A 433 25.01 3.27 10.53
C SER A 433 25.80 3.10 11.84
N GLY A 434 26.90 2.34 11.80
CA GLY A 434 27.75 2.02 12.95
C GLY A 434 27.44 0.67 13.61
N ASP A 435 26.62 -0.17 12.99
CA ASP A 435 26.38 -1.55 13.42
C ASP A 435 27.60 -2.45 13.17
N VAL A 436 27.85 -3.36 14.11
CA VAL A 436 28.92 -4.36 14.10
C VAL A 436 28.42 -5.76 14.48
N SER A 437 27.11 -5.95 14.52
CA SER A 437 26.46 -7.20 14.98
C SER A 437 26.37 -8.31 13.93
N HIS A 438 26.65 -8.00 12.65
CA HIS A 438 26.55 -8.96 11.55
C HIS A 438 27.59 -10.09 11.68
N LYS A 439 27.15 -11.34 11.54
CA LYS A 439 27.99 -12.54 11.78
C LYS A 439 29.20 -12.62 10.83
N ASP A 440 28.96 -12.33 9.55
CA ASP A 440 29.97 -12.36 8.48
C ASP A 440 30.62 -10.98 8.24
N LEU A 441 30.58 -10.07 9.23
CA LEU A 441 31.19 -8.74 9.15
C LEU A 441 32.66 -8.76 8.67
N PRO A 442 33.54 -9.69 9.11
CA PRO A 442 34.93 -9.73 8.61
C PRO A 442 35.02 -9.98 7.10
N GLN A 443 34.17 -10.87 6.56
CA GLN A 443 34.11 -11.16 5.12
C GLN A 443 33.52 -9.98 4.34
N ILE A 444 32.49 -9.32 4.89
CA ILE A 444 31.90 -8.12 4.27
C ILE A 444 32.92 -6.99 4.21
N LEU A 445 33.68 -6.73 5.28
CA LEU A 445 34.74 -5.72 5.30
C LEU A 445 35.85 -6.04 4.30
N ALA A 446 36.36 -7.28 4.27
CA ALA A 446 37.38 -7.69 3.30
C ALA A 446 36.91 -7.57 1.83
N ILE A 447 35.62 -7.79 1.56
CA ILE A 447 35.04 -7.58 0.21
C ILE A 447 34.88 -6.08 -0.09
N LEU A 448 34.51 -5.25 0.90
CA LEU A 448 34.43 -3.80 0.73
C LEU A 448 35.82 -3.17 0.48
N GLU A 449 36.87 -3.63 1.17
CA GLU A 449 38.26 -3.23 0.92
C GLU A 449 38.71 -3.58 -0.52
N LEU A 450 38.26 -4.72 -1.06
CA LEU A 450 38.53 -5.13 -2.45
C LEU A 450 37.70 -4.34 -3.49
N LEU A 451 36.54 -3.82 -3.11
CA LEU A 451 35.63 -3.06 -4.00
C LEU A 451 35.86 -1.54 -3.96
N LEU A 452 36.51 -1.01 -2.92
CA LEU A 452 36.68 0.43 -2.69
C LEU A 452 38.14 0.82 -2.35
N PRO A 453 39.12 0.63 -3.27
CA PRO A 453 40.54 0.92 -2.98
C PRO A 453 40.83 2.36 -2.54
N ASP A 454 40.07 3.32 -3.06
CA ASP A 454 40.33 4.76 -2.88
C ASP A 454 39.66 5.38 -1.65
N LEU A 455 38.92 4.60 -0.85
CA LEU A 455 38.09 5.12 0.26
C LEU A 455 38.76 5.04 1.64
N ILE A 456 40.06 4.70 1.70
CA ILE A 456 40.86 4.62 2.93
C ILE A 456 42.07 5.59 2.88
N VAL A 457 41.83 6.82 2.42
CA VAL A 457 42.72 7.98 2.65
C VAL A 457 41.86 9.19 3.03
N GLY A 458 41.55 9.32 4.32
CA GLY A 458 40.71 10.40 4.88
C GLY A 458 40.54 10.32 6.39
#